data_AF-A0AAD1HT63-F1
#
_entry.id   AF-A0AAD1HT63-F1
#
_cell.length_a   1.000
_cell.length_b   1.000
_cell.length_c   1.000
_cell.angle_alpha   90.00
_cell.angle_beta   90.00
_cell.angle_gamma   90.00
#
_symmetry.space_group_name_H-M   'P 1'
#
loop_
_entity.id
_entity.type
_entity.pdbx_description
1 polymer ?
#
loop_
_entity_poly.entity_id
_entity_poly.type
_entity_poly.pdbx_seq_one_letter_code
_entity_poly.pdbx_strand_id
1 'polypeptide(L)'
;MWDFETDPEYQKKLDWVEEFMQDKLEPLDFAPLDPYEKTNPQVLRVLRPLQQQVREQGLWAAHLSPELGGQGYGQVKLALLNEIVGRSRWAPSVFGSQAPDSGNAEILAMFGTEEQKKRYLQPLLDGEISSCYSMTEPHGGSDPGLFTTHAERDGDEWVINGEKWFSSNARNASFFIVMVVTNPEARTHQKMSLFIVPAETPGIEIIRNVGVGGESDDRAGHGYIRYNDVRVPADHVLGGEGQAFAIAQTRLGGGRVHHAMRTIALARKAFDMMCERAVSRKTRSGPLGDYQMTQEKIADSWIQIEQFRLLVLRTAWKIDKYHDYQKVRRDIAAVKVAMPQVLHDVVQRAMHLHGALGVSDEMPFVKMLVGAESLAIADGPTEVHKLTVARRTLKEYEPVDTLFPSQHIPTRRAAAQAKLAELLEHEVAQL
;
A
#
# COMPACT_ATOMS: atom_id res chain seq x y z
N MET A 1 -25.82 -16.03 -11.99
CA MET A 1 -25.47 -16.59 -10.66
C MET A 1 -24.18 -15.90 -10.24
N TRP A 2 -24.04 -15.49 -8.98
CA TRP A 2 -22.77 -14.90 -8.51
C TRP A 2 -21.86 -16.02 -8.04
N ASP A 3 -20.60 -16.01 -8.48
CA ASP A 3 -19.52 -16.87 -8.00
C ASP A 3 -18.31 -16.00 -7.61
N PHE A 4 -17.34 -16.61 -6.94
CA PHE A 4 -16.12 -15.96 -6.45
C PHE A 4 -14.88 -16.51 -7.15
N GLU A 5 -15.06 -17.14 -8.32
CA GLU A 5 -13.97 -17.69 -9.11
C GLU A 5 -13.40 -16.61 -10.05
N THR A 6 -12.12 -16.74 -10.39
CA THR A 6 -11.52 -15.93 -11.46
C THR A 6 -11.62 -16.66 -12.79
N ASP A 7 -11.39 -15.94 -13.89
CA ASP A 7 -11.27 -16.53 -15.21
C ASP A 7 -10.25 -17.71 -15.22
N PRO A 8 -10.60 -18.89 -15.78
CA PRO A 8 -9.75 -20.08 -15.75
C PRO A 8 -8.35 -19.90 -16.34
N GLU A 9 -8.18 -19.06 -17.36
CA GLU A 9 -6.85 -18.80 -17.93
C GLU A 9 -6.00 -17.95 -16.98
N TYR A 10 -6.62 -17.04 -16.24
CA TYR A 10 -5.92 -16.32 -15.18
C TYR A 10 -5.62 -17.22 -13.97
N GLN A 11 -6.51 -18.16 -13.62
CA GLN A 11 -6.25 -19.13 -12.55
C GLN A 11 -4.98 -19.94 -12.83
N LYS A 12 -4.76 -20.41 -14.07
CA LYS A 12 -3.51 -21.10 -14.44
C LYS A 12 -2.25 -20.26 -14.19
N LYS A 13 -2.34 -18.94 -14.38
CA LYS A 13 -1.22 -18.02 -14.05
C LYS A 13 -1.03 -17.94 -12.54
N LEU A 14 -2.10 -17.85 -11.76
CA LEU A 14 -2.02 -17.83 -10.30
C LEU A 14 -1.43 -19.14 -9.76
N ASP A 15 -1.83 -20.29 -10.31
CA ASP A 15 -1.27 -21.60 -9.93
C ASP A 15 0.23 -21.67 -10.22
N TRP A 16 0.67 -21.17 -11.38
CA TRP A 16 2.09 -21.06 -11.69
C TRP A 16 2.83 -20.11 -10.72
N VAL A 17 2.21 -18.98 -10.35
CA VAL A 17 2.81 -18.02 -9.39
C VAL A 17 2.93 -18.65 -8.01
N GLU A 18 1.96 -19.44 -7.57
CA GLU A 18 1.99 -20.16 -6.30
C GLU A 18 3.21 -21.10 -6.23
N GLU A 19 3.39 -21.96 -7.23
CA GLU A 19 4.55 -22.86 -7.34
C GLU A 19 5.87 -22.07 -7.43
N PHE A 20 5.91 -21.04 -8.29
CA PHE A 20 7.10 -20.21 -8.46
C PHE A 20 7.51 -19.49 -7.17
N MET A 21 6.54 -18.99 -6.40
CA MET A 21 6.79 -18.34 -5.12
C MET A 21 7.37 -19.32 -4.11
N GLN A 22 6.73 -20.49 -3.94
CA GLN A 22 7.15 -21.52 -3.00
C GLN A 22 8.56 -22.05 -3.32
N ASP A 23 8.84 -22.36 -4.58
CA ASP A 23 10.06 -23.05 -4.97
C ASP A 23 11.24 -22.11 -5.19
N LYS A 24 10.99 -20.87 -5.64
CA LYS A 24 12.05 -19.96 -6.09
C LYS A 24 12.20 -18.72 -5.23
N LEU A 25 11.11 -18.11 -4.77
CA LEU A 25 11.17 -16.76 -4.17
C LEU A 25 11.19 -16.76 -2.65
N GLU A 26 10.30 -17.50 -2.00
CA GLU A 26 10.25 -17.55 -0.53
C GLU A 26 11.55 -18.04 0.11
N PRO A 27 12.28 -19.04 -0.43
CA PRO A 27 13.59 -19.42 0.10
C PRO A 27 14.62 -18.29 0.07
N LEU A 28 14.54 -17.37 -0.90
CA LEU A 28 15.47 -16.24 -1.02
C LEU A 28 15.26 -15.18 0.05
N ASP A 29 14.12 -15.17 0.74
CA ASP A 29 13.90 -14.23 1.85
C ASP A 29 14.94 -14.40 2.95
N PHE A 30 15.47 -15.62 3.11
CA PHE A 30 16.50 -15.99 4.09
C PHE A 30 17.94 -15.79 3.58
N ALA A 31 18.13 -15.47 2.30
CA ALA A 31 19.45 -15.17 1.75
C ALA A 31 19.92 -13.75 2.17
N PRO A 32 21.23 -13.54 2.39
CA PRO A 32 21.80 -12.25 2.81
C PRO A 32 21.99 -11.29 1.62
N LEU A 33 21.01 -11.20 0.74
CA LEU A 33 21.03 -10.34 -0.46
C LEU A 33 19.80 -9.42 -0.46
N ASP A 34 19.94 -8.20 -0.95
CA ASP A 34 18.84 -7.25 -1.06
C ASP A 34 18.36 -7.14 -2.52
N PRO A 35 17.12 -7.51 -2.86
CA PRO A 35 16.60 -7.38 -4.22
C PRO A 35 16.50 -5.93 -4.72
N TYR A 36 16.68 -4.93 -3.85
CA TYR A 36 16.73 -3.52 -4.23
C TYR A 36 18.12 -3.04 -4.65
N GLU A 37 19.18 -3.77 -4.31
CA GLU A 37 20.59 -3.42 -4.59
C GLU A 37 20.97 -3.81 -6.04
N LYS A 38 20.43 -3.07 -7.02
CA LYS A 38 20.62 -3.36 -8.45
C LYS A 38 22.06 -3.13 -8.96
N THR A 39 22.94 -2.59 -8.14
CA THR A 39 24.37 -2.43 -8.43
C THR A 39 25.18 -3.67 -8.05
N ASN A 40 24.63 -4.59 -7.25
CA ASN A 40 25.32 -5.78 -6.80
C ASN A 40 25.22 -6.92 -7.85
N PRO A 41 26.35 -7.38 -8.43
CA PRO A 41 26.32 -8.42 -9.47
C PRO A 41 25.74 -9.76 -9.00
N GLN A 42 25.85 -10.09 -7.70
CA GLN A 42 25.28 -11.31 -7.15
C GLN A 42 23.75 -11.23 -7.09
N VAL A 43 23.21 -10.07 -6.68
CA VAL A 43 21.76 -9.80 -6.71
C VAL A 43 21.25 -9.93 -8.14
N LEU A 44 21.90 -9.28 -9.12
CA LEU A 44 21.47 -9.33 -10.51
C LEU A 44 21.50 -10.74 -11.11
N ARG A 45 22.50 -11.56 -10.76
CA ARG A 45 22.60 -12.96 -11.22
C ARG A 45 21.43 -13.82 -10.76
N VAL A 46 20.85 -13.52 -9.60
CA VAL A 46 19.65 -14.18 -9.09
C VAL A 46 18.39 -13.52 -9.66
N LEU A 47 18.32 -12.20 -9.64
CA LEU A 47 17.13 -11.42 -9.98
C LEU A 47 16.74 -11.53 -11.46
N ARG A 48 17.70 -11.38 -12.39
CA ARG A 48 17.40 -11.28 -13.83
C ARG A 48 16.76 -12.55 -14.42
N PRO A 49 17.24 -13.77 -14.13
CA PRO A 49 16.59 -14.99 -14.62
C PRO A 49 15.17 -15.18 -14.08
N LEU A 50 14.89 -14.72 -12.85
CA LEU A 50 13.56 -14.80 -12.24
C LEU A 50 12.60 -13.79 -12.90
N GLN A 51 13.07 -12.57 -13.14
CA GLN A 51 12.31 -11.56 -13.89
C GLN A 51 11.97 -12.05 -15.30
N GLN A 52 12.91 -12.70 -15.98
CA GLN A 52 12.69 -13.25 -17.31
C GLN A 52 11.56 -14.29 -17.34
N GLN A 53 11.53 -15.23 -16.38
CA GLN A 53 10.43 -16.19 -16.26
C GLN A 53 9.07 -15.50 -16.05
N VAL A 54 9.02 -14.46 -15.21
CA VAL A 54 7.81 -13.66 -14.99
C VAL A 54 7.39 -12.89 -16.24
N ARG A 55 8.34 -12.41 -17.05
CA ARG A 55 8.07 -11.79 -18.35
C ARG A 55 7.48 -12.77 -19.34
N GLU A 56 8.02 -13.98 -19.42
CA GLU A 56 7.51 -15.07 -20.27
C GLU A 56 6.07 -15.46 -19.91
N GLN A 57 5.70 -15.33 -18.64
CA GLN A 57 4.33 -15.53 -18.17
C GLN A 57 3.42 -14.31 -18.41
N GLY A 58 3.94 -13.19 -18.92
CA GLY A 58 3.19 -11.95 -19.07
C GLY A 58 2.70 -11.42 -17.73
N LEU A 59 3.54 -11.49 -16.69
CA LEU A 59 3.21 -11.04 -15.33
C LEU A 59 4.09 -9.88 -14.87
N TRP A 60 5.08 -9.47 -15.68
CA TRP A 60 5.90 -8.30 -15.39
C TRP A 60 5.08 -7.03 -15.39
N ALA A 61 5.28 -6.21 -14.35
CA ALA A 61 4.66 -4.91 -14.18
C ALA A 61 3.17 -4.92 -14.52
N ALA A 62 2.46 -5.98 -14.07
CA ALA A 62 1.06 -6.26 -14.39
C ALA A 62 0.08 -5.08 -14.12
N HIS A 63 0.50 -4.14 -13.27
CA HIS A 63 -0.25 -2.96 -12.88
C HIS A 63 -0.18 -1.82 -13.91
N LEU A 64 0.84 -1.84 -14.76
CA LEU A 64 1.03 -0.87 -15.82
C LEU A 64 0.31 -1.31 -17.08
N SER A 65 -0.11 -0.32 -17.86
CA SER A 65 -0.73 -0.53 -19.16
C SER A 65 0.28 -1.04 -20.21
N PRO A 66 -0.18 -1.63 -21.32
CA PRO A 66 0.69 -2.13 -22.39
C PRO A 66 1.68 -1.11 -22.94
N GLU A 67 1.29 0.16 -23.06
CA GLU A 67 2.17 1.24 -23.52
C GLU A 67 3.33 1.54 -22.55
N LEU A 68 3.23 1.10 -21.29
CA LEU A 68 4.27 1.18 -20.28
C LEU A 68 4.97 -0.17 -20.03
N GLY A 69 4.78 -1.15 -20.92
CA GLY A 69 5.45 -2.46 -20.86
C GLY A 69 4.82 -3.48 -19.91
N GLY A 70 3.65 -3.18 -19.33
CA GLY A 70 2.86 -4.11 -18.53
C GLY A 70 1.77 -4.83 -19.32
N GLN A 71 0.94 -5.63 -18.65
CA GLN A 71 -0.25 -6.26 -19.26
C GLN A 71 -1.56 -5.53 -18.95
N GLY A 72 -1.56 -4.59 -18.02
CA GLY A 72 -2.74 -3.81 -17.65
C GLY A 72 -3.92 -4.66 -17.16
N TYR A 73 -3.67 -5.64 -16.29
CA TYR A 73 -4.70 -6.63 -15.90
C TYR A 73 -5.88 -6.06 -15.10
N GLY A 74 -5.82 -4.80 -14.68
CA GLY A 74 -6.79 -4.20 -13.76
C GLY A 74 -6.57 -4.62 -12.32
N GLN A 75 -7.23 -3.94 -11.40
CA GLN A 75 -7.05 -4.05 -9.96
C GLN A 75 -7.53 -5.39 -9.40
N VAL A 76 -8.61 -5.99 -9.91
CA VAL A 76 -9.09 -7.28 -9.36
C VAL A 76 -8.06 -8.39 -9.59
N LYS A 77 -7.57 -8.53 -10.82
CA LYS A 77 -6.53 -9.51 -11.15
C LYS A 77 -5.24 -9.21 -10.38
N LEU A 78 -4.86 -7.94 -10.25
CA LEU A 78 -3.73 -7.54 -9.40
C LEU A 78 -3.92 -7.91 -7.94
N ALA A 79 -5.13 -7.80 -7.39
CA ALA A 79 -5.41 -8.20 -6.02
C ALA A 79 -5.16 -9.70 -5.84
N LEU A 80 -5.67 -10.53 -6.74
CA LEU A 80 -5.45 -11.98 -6.72
C LEU A 80 -3.97 -12.35 -6.86
N LEU A 81 -3.22 -11.64 -7.71
CA LEU A 81 -1.77 -11.84 -7.85
C LEU A 81 -1.02 -11.43 -6.57
N ASN A 82 -1.35 -10.25 -6.00
CA ASN A 82 -0.69 -9.72 -4.81
C ASN A 82 -1.01 -10.51 -3.53
N GLU A 83 -2.13 -11.22 -3.52
CA GLU A 83 -2.48 -12.21 -2.50
C GLU A 83 -1.48 -13.40 -2.44
N ILE A 84 -0.69 -13.61 -3.51
CA ILE A 84 0.34 -14.64 -3.57
C ILE A 84 1.72 -13.99 -3.45
N VAL A 85 2.03 -13.00 -4.29
CA VAL A 85 3.38 -12.39 -4.30
C VAL A 85 3.71 -11.60 -3.03
N GLY A 86 2.70 -11.20 -2.24
CA GLY A 86 2.91 -10.54 -0.95
C GLY A 86 3.61 -11.40 0.12
N ARG A 87 3.84 -12.69 -0.12
CA ARG A 87 4.49 -13.62 0.83
C ARG A 87 6.01 -13.52 0.89
N SER A 88 6.64 -12.89 -0.11
CA SER A 88 8.10 -12.75 -0.22
C SER A 88 8.54 -11.31 -0.44
N ARG A 89 9.70 -10.95 0.13
CA ARG A 89 10.33 -9.63 -0.10
C ARG A 89 10.97 -9.50 -1.48
N TRP A 90 11.30 -10.61 -2.13
CA TRP A 90 11.88 -10.63 -3.48
C TRP A 90 10.84 -10.42 -4.57
N ALA A 91 9.61 -10.87 -4.34
CA ALA A 91 8.59 -10.92 -5.37
C ALA A 91 8.29 -9.55 -5.99
N PRO A 92 8.16 -8.43 -5.24
CA PRO A 92 7.93 -7.14 -5.88
C PRO A 92 8.99 -6.76 -6.93
N SER A 93 10.29 -7.00 -6.66
CA SER A 93 11.36 -6.72 -7.64
C SER A 93 11.39 -7.73 -8.79
N VAL A 94 11.01 -8.98 -8.56
CA VAL A 94 10.91 -10.02 -9.60
C VAL A 94 9.73 -9.77 -10.54
N PHE A 95 8.63 -9.22 -10.02
CA PHE A 95 7.42 -8.90 -10.77
C PHE A 95 7.37 -7.46 -11.29
N GLY A 96 8.40 -6.65 -11.06
CA GLY A 96 8.46 -5.26 -11.54
C GLY A 96 7.42 -4.36 -10.89
N SER A 97 7.14 -4.58 -9.61
CA SER A 97 6.12 -3.88 -8.80
C SER A 97 6.64 -3.43 -7.43
N GLN A 98 7.96 -3.36 -7.28
CA GLN A 98 8.61 -2.92 -6.05
C GLN A 98 8.26 -1.47 -5.70
N ALA A 99 8.12 -1.18 -4.41
CA ALA A 99 7.96 0.18 -3.92
C ALA A 99 9.34 0.70 -3.48
N PRO A 100 9.69 1.98 -3.72
CA PRO A 100 8.83 3.07 -4.21
C PRO A 100 8.70 3.16 -5.74
N ASP A 101 9.39 2.29 -6.50
CA ASP A 101 9.53 2.38 -7.95
C ASP A 101 8.21 2.36 -8.71
N SER A 102 7.28 1.46 -8.36
CA SER A 102 5.95 1.39 -9.00
C SER A 102 5.21 2.72 -8.96
N GLY A 103 5.07 3.33 -7.78
CA GLY A 103 4.42 4.64 -7.64
C GLY A 103 5.20 5.79 -8.30
N ASN A 104 6.54 5.71 -8.31
CA ASN A 104 7.38 6.71 -8.98
C ASN A 104 7.25 6.60 -10.51
N ALA A 105 7.19 5.39 -11.06
CA ALA A 105 6.95 5.13 -12.48
C ALA A 105 5.61 5.71 -12.93
N GLU A 106 4.54 5.54 -12.15
CA GLU A 106 3.22 6.09 -12.47
C GLU A 106 3.26 7.62 -12.64
N ILE A 107 3.85 8.34 -11.69
CA ILE A 107 3.91 9.82 -11.79
C ILE A 107 4.88 10.31 -12.86
N LEU A 108 5.96 9.57 -13.15
CA LEU A 108 6.84 9.89 -14.27
C LEU A 108 6.13 9.67 -15.61
N ALA A 109 5.33 8.61 -15.74
CA ALA A 109 4.54 8.34 -16.94
C ALA A 109 3.49 9.43 -17.19
N MET A 110 2.81 9.89 -16.13
CA MET A 110 1.74 10.89 -16.24
C MET A 110 2.24 12.33 -16.37
N PHE A 111 3.32 12.69 -15.67
CA PHE A 111 3.73 14.08 -15.49
C PHE A 111 5.16 14.38 -15.96
N GLY A 112 5.93 13.36 -16.34
CA GLY A 112 7.29 13.55 -16.82
C GLY A 112 7.34 14.13 -18.23
N THR A 113 8.36 14.92 -18.53
CA THR A 113 8.71 15.27 -19.91
C THR A 113 9.25 14.05 -20.66
N GLU A 114 9.36 14.13 -21.98
CA GLU A 114 9.92 13.02 -22.78
C GLU A 114 11.37 12.70 -22.40
N GLU A 115 12.17 13.72 -22.10
CA GLU A 115 13.54 13.58 -21.61
C GLU A 115 13.58 12.90 -20.23
N GLN A 116 12.71 13.32 -19.31
CA GLN A 116 12.59 12.70 -17.98
C GLN A 116 12.14 11.24 -18.07
N LYS A 117 11.17 10.93 -18.94
CA LYS A 117 10.71 9.56 -19.18
C LYS A 117 11.83 8.70 -19.75
N LYS A 118 12.55 9.19 -20.76
CA LYS A 118 13.67 8.46 -21.35
C LYS A 118 14.78 8.18 -20.34
N ARG A 119 15.13 9.18 -19.52
CA ARG A 119 16.23 9.06 -18.55
C ARG A 119 15.88 8.25 -17.31
N TYR A 120 14.66 8.39 -16.79
CA TYR A 120 14.28 7.85 -15.48
C TYR A 120 13.16 6.82 -15.54
N LEU A 121 12.14 7.00 -16.38
CA LEU A 121 11.02 6.06 -16.44
C LEU A 121 11.43 4.76 -17.12
N GLN A 122 11.99 4.82 -18.33
CA GLN A 122 12.28 3.60 -19.11
C GLN A 122 13.20 2.62 -18.34
N PRO A 123 14.35 3.03 -17.79
CA PRO A 123 15.20 2.10 -17.03
C PRO A 123 14.54 1.59 -15.73
N LEU A 124 13.61 2.36 -15.16
CA LEU A 124 12.83 1.94 -13.99
C LEU A 124 11.81 0.84 -14.37
N LEU A 125 11.15 0.98 -15.53
CA LEU A 125 10.24 0.00 -16.12
C LEU A 125 10.95 -1.29 -16.55
N ASP A 126 12.20 -1.18 -16.98
CA ASP A 126 13.05 -2.32 -17.32
C ASP A 126 13.60 -3.03 -16.08
N GLY A 127 13.49 -2.38 -14.91
CA GLY A 127 13.99 -2.88 -13.64
C GLY A 127 15.51 -2.77 -13.51
N GLU A 128 16.13 -1.84 -14.23
CA GLU A 128 17.58 -1.60 -14.26
C GLU A 128 18.06 -0.71 -13.13
N ILE A 129 17.29 0.33 -12.83
CA ILE A 129 17.57 1.28 -11.75
C ILE A 129 16.51 1.23 -10.68
N SER A 130 16.82 1.79 -9.51
CA SER A 130 15.86 1.98 -8.42
C SER A 130 15.69 3.47 -8.13
N SER A 131 14.59 3.84 -7.50
CA SER A 131 14.24 5.22 -7.18
C SER A 131 13.96 5.41 -5.69
N CYS A 132 13.88 6.67 -5.27
CA CYS A 132 13.47 7.07 -3.94
C CYS A 132 12.42 8.18 -4.01
N TYR A 133 11.42 8.17 -3.11
CA TYR A 133 10.47 9.27 -2.95
C TYR A 133 10.75 9.98 -1.61
N SER A 134 11.21 11.22 -1.68
CA SER A 134 11.77 11.98 -0.55
C SER A 134 10.85 13.15 -0.21
N MET A 135 9.88 12.90 0.68
CA MET A 135 8.79 13.83 0.97
C MET A 135 8.76 14.28 2.43
N THR A 136 8.64 13.32 3.35
CA THR A 136 8.49 13.52 4.79
C THR A 136 9.71 14.24 5.38
N GLU A 137 9.49 15.06 6.39
CA GLU A 137 10.52 15.78 7.16
C GLU A 137 10.43 15.36 8.64
N PRO A 138 11.49 15.49 9.45
CA PRO A 138 11.44 15.10 10.85
C PRO A 138 10.29 15.73 11.66
N HIS A 139 9.90 16.96 11.31
CA HIS A 139 8.82 17.72 11.96
C HIS A 139 7.50 17.75 11.16
N GLY A 140 7.47 17.12 9.98
CA GLY A 140 6.32 17.18 9.07
C GLY A 140 6.10 15.86 8.34
N GLY A 141 4.88 15.33 8.38
CA GLY A 141 4.51 14.12 7.64
C GLY A 141 3.04 14.14 7.22
N SER A 142 2.15 13.84 8.18
CA SER A 142 0.69 13.85 7.96
C SER A 142 0.14 15.22 7.56
N ASP A 143 0.83 16.29 7.94
CA ASP A 143 0.58 17.66 7.49
C ASP A 143 1.77 18.16 6.64
N PRO A 144 1.69 18.01 5.30
CA PRO A 144 2.69 18.57 4.37
C PRO A 144 2.80 20.10 4.43
N GLY A 145 1.83 20.79 5.04
CA GLY A 145 1.88 22.22 5.27
C GLY A 145 3.02 22.66 6.18
N LEU A 146 3.58 21.74 6.98
CA LEU A 146 4.72 22.00 7.85
C LEU A 146 6.08 21.81 7.19
N PHE A 147 6.15 21.34 5.93
CA PHE A 147 7.44 21.15 5.27
C PHE A 147 8.19 22.47 5.08
N THR A 148 9.51 22.41 5.28
CA THR A 148 10.46 23.53 5.27
C THR A 148 11.63 23.32 4.32
N THR A 149 11.87 22.10 3.82
CA THR A 149 12.82 21.89 2.71
C THR A 149 12.36 22.75 1.54
N HIS A 150 13.22 23.61 1.04
CA HIS A 150 12.88 24.61 0.04
C HIS A 150 13.82 24.52 -1.16
N ALA A 151 13.37 25.08 -2.28
CA ALA A 151 14.21 25.33 -3.43
C ALA A 151 14.04 26.76 -3.90
N GLU A 152 15.15 27.42 -4.19
CA GLU A 152 15.21 28.80 -4.69
C GLU A 152 15.82 28.81 -6.09
N ARG A 153 15.37 29.75 -6.93
CA ARG A 153 15.95 29.94 -8.27
C ARG A 153 17.27 30.69 -8.17
N ASP A 154 18.29 30.16 -8.82
CA ASP A 154 19.58 30.81 -9.00
C ASP A 154 19.98 30.68 -10.48
N GLY A 155 19.64 31.70 -11.27
CA GLY A 155 19.80 31.68 -12.73
C GLY A 155 18.88 30.66 -13.40
N ASP A 156 19.47 29.71 -14.12
CA ASP A 156 18.82 28.60 -14.81
C ASP A 156 18.70 27.32 -13.94
N GLU A 157 19.16 27.38 -12.69
CA GLU A 157 19.13 26.28 -11.74
C GLU A 157 18.21 26.56 -10.54
N TRP A 158 17.90 25.49 -9.81
CA TRP A 158 17.29 25.51 -8.49
C TRP A 158 18.30 25.02 -7.46
N VAL A 159 18.34 25.68 -6.31
CA VAL A 159 19.18 25.29 -5.17
C VAL A 159 18.28 24.75 -4.07
N ILE A 160 18.44 23.47 -3.72
CA ILE A 160 17.62 22.76 -2.74
C ILE A 160 18.35 22.67 -1.40
N ASN A 161 17.66 23.08 -0.34
CA ASN A 161 18.17 23.05 1.03
C ASN A 161 17.12 22.50 2.01
N GLY A 162 17.55 21.62 2.93
CA GLY A 162 16.70 21.10 4.00
C GLY A 162 16.97 19.64 4.32
N GLU A 163 16.03 18.99 5.00
CA GLU A 163 16.18 17.62 5.46
C GLU A 163 14.92 16.78 5.24
N LYS A 164 15.12 15.55 4.78
CA LYS A 164 14.07 14.56 4.53
C LYS A 164 14.25 13.34 5.39
N TRP A 165 13.14 12.80 5.86
CA TRP A 165 13.07 11.72 6.81
C TRP A 165 12.34 10.53 6.21
N PHE A 166 12.79 9.32 6.54
CA PHE A 166 12.15 8.08 6.12
C PHE A 166 12.09 7.85 4.59
N SER A 167 13.09 8.34 3.87
CA SER A 167 13.19 8.22 2.41
C SER A 167 13.54 6.77 2.02
N SER A 168 12.52 5.95 1.81
CA SER A 168 12.66 4.52 1.50
C SER A 168 13.54 4.28 0.27
N ASN A 169 14.41 3.29 0.37
CA ASN A 169 15.32 2.86 -0.69
C ASN A 169 16.39 3.90 -1.08
N ALA A 170 16.61 4.93 -0.26
CA ALA A 170 17.58 5.99 -0.53
C ALA A 170 18.99 5.46 -0.84
N ARG A 171 19.45 4.43 -0.10
CA ARG A 171 20.78 3.82 -0.27
C ARG A 171 21.01 3.26 -1.67
N ASN A 172 19.98 2.70 -2.30
CA ASN A 172 20.09 1.99 -3.58
C ASN A 172 19.53 2.81 -4.76
N ALA A 173 19.03 4.01 -4.51
CA ALA A 173 18.37 4.81 -5.53
C ALA A 173 19.36 5.44 -6.50
N SER A 174 19.03 5.44 -7.78
CA SER A 174 19.74 6.19 -8.82
C SER A 174 19.25 7.63 -8.92
N PHE A 175 18.05 7.91 -8.41
CA PHE A 175 17.51 9.27 -8.32
C PHE A 175 16.45 9.37 -7.22
N PHE A 176 16.21 10.60 -6.77
CA PHE A 176 15.21 10.98 -5.79
C PHE A 176 14.13 11.81 -6.47
N ILE A 177 12.86 11.56 -6.14
CA ILE A 177 11.78 12.53 -6.37
C ILE A 177 11.60 13.28 -5.05
N VAL A 178 12.06 14.54 -5.01
CA VAL A 178 12.12 15.35 -3.80
C VAL A 178 10.97 16.36 -3.79
N MET A 179 10.16 16.36 -2.73
CA MET A 179 9.13 17.38 -2.53
C MET A 179 9.69 18.55 -1.74
N VAL A 180 9.62 19.76 -2.30
CA VAL A 180 10.20 20.96 -1.68
C VAL A 180 9.25 22.15 -1.82
N VAL A 181 9.35 23.12 -0.91
CA VAL A 181 8.65 24.40 -0.98
C VAL A 181 9.34 25.29 -2.01
N THR A 182 8.60 25.73 -3.04
CA THR A 182 9.10 26.67 -4.05
C THR A 182 8.37 28.01 -4.03
N ASN A 183 7.22 28.09 -3.35
CA ASN A 183 6.47 29.34 -3.19
C ASN A 183 5.80 29.37 -1.80
N PRO A 184 6.50 29.87 -0.76
CA PRO A 184 5.99 29.85 0.62
C PRO A 184 4.71 30.67 0.83
N GLU A 185 4.48 31.69 -0.01
CA GLU A 185 3.31 32.58 0.07
C GLU A 185 2.05 31.98 -0.58
N ALA A 186 2.19 30.90 -1.35
CA ALA A 186 1.05 30.23 -1.97
C ALA A 186 0.22 29.42 -0.95
N ARG A 187 -1.01 29.06 -1.34
CA ARG A 187 -1.85 28.15 -0.55
C ARG A 187 -1.12 26.82 -0.34
N THR A 188 -1.40 26.13 0.76
CA THR A 188 -0.73 24.87 1.15
C THR A 188 -0.61 23.83 0.03
N HIS A 189 -1.64 23.69 -0.82
CA HIS A 189 -1.65 22.72 -1.92
C HIS A 189 -0.93 23.19 -3.20
N GLN A 190 -0.43 24.43 -3.21
CA GLN A 190 0.26 25.09 -4.34
C GLN A 190 1.68 25.55 -3.99
N LYS A 191 2.11 25.46 -2.72
CA LYS A 191 3.41 25.95 -2.26
C LYS A 191 4.61 25.04 -2.61
N MET A 192 4.34 23.79 -2.97
CA MET A 192 5.36 22.74 -3.15
C MET A 192 5.47 22.24 -4.59
N SER A 193 6.69 21.92 -4.99
CA SER A 193 7.04 21.31 -6.28
C SER A 193 7.77 19.99 -6.07
N LEU A 194 7.77 19.13 -7.09
CA LEU A 194 8.55 17.89 -7.11
C LEU A 194 9.75 18.07 -8.05
N PHE A 195 10.92 17.63 -7.61
CA PHE A 195 12.14 17.64 -8.41
C PHE A 195 12.67 16.21 -8.56
N ILE A 196 13.10 15.86 -9.76
CA ILE A 196 13.89 14.65 -10.00
C ILE A 196 15.36 15.02 -9.79
N VAL A 197 15.99 14.45 -8.77
CA VAL A 197 17.38 14.75 -8.41
C VAL A 197 18.21 13.48 -8.53
N PRO A 198 19.20 13.41 -9.44
CA PRO A 198 20.13 12.28 -9.52
C PRO A 198 20.81 12.00 -8.17
N ALA A 199 21.07 10.73 -7.86
CA ALA A 199 21.60 10.35 -6.54
C ALA A 199 23.05 10.80 -6.32
N GLU A 200 23.79 11.02 -7.40
CA GLU A 200 25.17 11.51 -7.44
C GLU A 200 25.29 13.04 -7.39
N THR A 201 24.17 13.78 -7.36
CA THR A 201 24.22 15.25 -7.32
C THR A 201 24.93 15.72 -6.04
N PRO A 202 25.99 16.57 -6.16
CA PRO A 202 26.67 17.12 -4.99
C PRO A 202 25.73 17.82 -4.02
N GLY A 203 25.97 17.65 -2.72
CA GLY A 203 25.16 18.24 -1.65
C GLY A 203 24.10 17.29 -1.06
N ILE A 204 23.85 16.14 -1.68
CA ILE A 204 23.01 15.09 -1.08
C ILE A 204 23.85 14.31 -0.06
N GLU A 205 23.42 14.34 1.19
CA GLU A 205 24.04 13.62 2.29
C GLU A 205 23.02 12.65 2.92
N ILE A 206 23.22 11.35 2.77
CA ILE A 206 22.48 10.37 3.59
C ILE A 206 23.15 10.33 4.97
N ILE A 207 22.64 11.11 5.92
CA ILE A 207 23.16 11.21 7.30
C ILE A 207 23.23 9.82 7.93
N ARG A 208 22.15 9.04 7.80
CA ARG A 208 22.07 7.64 8.22
C ARG A 208 20.87 6.96 7.58
N ASN A 209 20.88 5.64 7.61
CA ASN A 209 19.68 4.84 7.35
C ASN A 209 18.95 4.56 8.67
N VAL A 210 17.63 4.42 8.59
CA VAL A 210 16.72 4.25 9.71
C VAL A 210 16.00 2.91 9.52
N GLY A 211 16.10 2.05 10.53
CA GLY A 211 15.39 0.78 10.56
C GLY A 211 13.96 0.93 11.08
N VAL A 212 13.09 0.00 10.70
CA VAL A 212 11.74 -0.09 11.27
C VAL A 212 11.74 -1.08 12.43
N GLY A 213 11.41 -0.62 13.64
CA GLY A 213 11.43 -1.43 14.85
C GLY A 213 12.85 -1.90 15.21
N GLY A 214 13.04 -3.22 15.31
CA GLY A 214 14.32 -3.84 15.66
C GLY A 214 15.22 -4.18 14.48
N GLU A 215 14.96 -3.64 13.28
CA GLU A 215 15.83 -3.82 12.13
C GLU A 215 17.24 -3.29 12.40
N SER A 216 18.24 -4.10 12.07
CA SER A 216 19.65 -3.75 12.19
C SER A 216 20.06 -2.70 11.16
N ASP A 217 21.16 -1.96 11.45
CA ASP A 217 21.65 -0.87 10.61
C ASP A 217 22.01 -1.29 9.18
N ASP A 218 22.45 -2.54 8.99
CA ASP A 218 22.75 -3.11 7.68
C ASP A 218 21.48 -3.31 6.85
N ARG A 219 20.34 -3.58 7.50
CA ARG A 219 19.02 -3.80 6.88
C ARG A 219 18.15 -2.53 6.81
N ALA A 220 18.51 -1.49 7.55
CA ALA A 220 17.83 -0.20 7.54
C ALA A 220 17.78 0.38 6.12
N GLY A 221 16.57 0.52 5.56
CA GLY A 221 16.34 0.94 4.18
C GLY A 221 15.81 2.36 4.00
N HIS A 222 15.57 3.11 5.08
CA HIS A 222 14.97 4.44 5.03
C HIS A 222 15.99 5.54 5.33
N GLY A 223 16.29 6.43 4.38
CA GLY A 223 17.27 7.49 4.58
C GLY A 223 16.75 8.64 5.45
N TYR A 224 17.59 9.10 6.38
CA TYR A 224 17.57 10.49 6.86
C TYR A 224 18.57 11.28 6.02
N ILE A 225 18.08 12.20 5.21
CA ILE A 225 18.82 12.84 4.14
C ILE A 225 18.88 14.34 4.39
N ARG A 226 20.05 14.93 4.24
CA ARG A 226 20.24 16.37 4.12
C ARG A 226 20.51 16.75 2.67
N TYR A 227 19.88 17.82 2.24
CA TYR A 227 20.17 18.51 0.99
C TYR A 227 20.86 19.82 1.39
N ASN A 228 22.13 19.96 1.00
CA ASN A 228 22.95 21.13 1.29
C ASN A 228 23.45 21.72 -0.03
N ASP A 229 22.83 22.81 -0.47
CA ASP A 229 23.09 23.48 -1.74
C ASP A 229 23.04 22.53 -2.95
N VAL A 230 22.04 21.64 -2.97
CA VAL A 230 21.85 20.69 -4.06
C VAL A 230 21.32 21.44 -5.28
N ARG A 231 22.14 21.58 -6.32
CA ARG A 231 21.78 22.33 -7.53
C ARG A 231 21.26 21.41 -8.63
N VAL A 232 20.13 21.76 -9.23
CA VAL A 232 19.56 21.07 -10.39
C VAL A 232 19.04 22.06 -11.44
N PRO A 233 19.17 21.76 -12.74
CA PRO A 233 18.60 22.58 -13.80
C PRO A 233 17.08 22.75 -13.69
N ALA A 234 16.54 23.83 -14.27
CA ALA A 234 15.10 24.13 -14.23
C ALA A 234 14.18 23.03 -14.79
N ASP A 235 14.66 22.22 -15.74
CA ASP A 235 13.90 21.12 -16.35
C ASP A 235 13.84 19.84 -15.49
N HIS A 236 14.40 19.86 -14.28
CA HIS A 236 14.26 18.78 -13.28
C HIS A 236 12.93 18.83 -12.51
N VAL A 237 12.12 19.87 -12.68
CA VAL A 237 10.77 19.94 -12.10
C VAL A 237 9.89 18.85 -12.75
N LEU A 238 9.28 17.99 -11.93
CA LEU A 238 8.33 16.98 -12.38
C LEU A 238 6.91 17.55 -12.43
N GLY A 239 6.28 17.50 -13.60
CA GLY A 239 4.98 18.13 -13.87
C GLY A 239 5.13 19.64 -14.00
N GLY A 240 4.92 20.37 -12.91
CA GLY A 240 5.05 21.82 -12.91
C GLY A 240 5.17 22.39 -11.50
N GLU A 241 5.61 23.65 -11.43
CA GLU A 241 5.74 24.36 -10.15
C GLU A 241 4.40 24.41 -9.41
N GLY A 242 4.44 24.15 -8.10
CA GLY A 242 3.26 24.16 -7.24
C GLY A 242 2.32 22.94 -7.40
N GLN A 243 2.65 21.97 -8.25
CA GLN A 243 1.77 20.82 -8.52
C GLN A 243 2.02 19.60 -7.61
N ALA A 244 2.98 19.67 -6.68
CA ALA A 244 3.44 18.51 -5.93
C ALA A 244 2.33 17.80 -5.15
N PHE A 245 1.40 18.56 -4.56
CA PHE A 245 0.32 17.99 -3.75
C PHE A 245 -0.62 17.11 -4.59
N ALA A 246 -1.00 17.58 -5.78
CA ALA A 246 -1.87 16.83 -6.69
C ALA A 246 -1.17 15.55 -7.18
N ILE A 247 0.09 15.67 -7.63
CA ILE A 247 0.89 14.55 -8.11
C ILE A 247 1.10 13.50 -7.00
N ALA A 248 1.39 13.94 -5.78
CA ALA A 248 1.55 13.05 -4.63
C ALA A 248 0.25 12.31 -4.28
N GLN A 249 -0.92 12.96 -4.37
CA GLN A 249 -2.20 12.26 -4.13
C GLN A 249 -2.46 11.18 -5.17
N THR A 250 -2.08 11.40 -6.43
CA THR A 250 -2.15 10.38 -7.49
C THR A 250 -1.27 9.18 -7.14
N ARG A 251 0.01 9.43 -6.84
CA ARG A 251 0.98 8.39 -6.43
C ARG A 251 0.50 7.55 -5.24
N LEU A 252 -0.01 8.21 -4.21
CA LEU A 252 -0.41 7.55 -2.95
C LEU A 252 -1.74 6.79 -3.07
N GLY A 253 -2.57 7.10 -4.08
CA GLY A 253 -3.86 6.46 -4.30
C GLY A 253 -3.74 4.96 -4.57
N GLY A 254 -2.98 4.59 -5.61
CA GLY A 254 -2.74 3.19 -6.00
C GLY A 254 -1.96 2.41 -4.95
N GLY A 255 -0.89 3.01 -4.39
CA GLY A 255 -0.03 2.38 -3.39
C GLY A 255 -0.79 1.83 -2.17
N ARG A 256 -1.79 2.58 -1.67
CA ARG A 256 -2.62 2.16 -0.52
C ARG A 256 -3.38 0.86 -0.78
N VAL A 257 -3.86 0.65 -2.01
CA VAL A 257 -4.59 -0.57 -2.38
C VAL A 257 -3.60 -1.73 -2.57
N HIS A 258 -2.46 -1.50 -3.23
CA HIS A 258 -1.43 -2.52 -3.42
C HIS A 258 -0.85 -3.02 -2.09
N HIS A 259 -0.69 -2.14 -1.09
CA HIS A 259 -0.34 -2.55 0.27
C HIS A 259 -1.42 -3.42 0.91
N ALA A 260 -2.69 -3.07 0.75
CA ALA A 260 -3.81 -3.86 1.29
C ALA A 260 -3.84 -5.27 0.68
N MET A 261 -3.65 -5.40 -0.63
CA MET A 261 -3.62 -6.69 -1.32
C MET A 261 -2.51 -7.61 -0.78
N ARG A 262 -1.28 -7.09 -0.65
CA ARG A 262 -0.14 -7.86 -0.11
C ARG A 262 -0.30 -8.19 1.37
N THR A 263 -1.00 -7.34 2.13
CA THR A 263 -1.29 -7.60 3.54
C THR A 263 -2.20 -8.81 3.74
N ILE A 264 -3.10 -9.10 2.79
CA ILE A 264 -3.87 -10.34 2.80
C ILE A 264 -2.91 -11.53 2.82
N ALA A 265 -1.90 -11.55 1.94
CA ALA A 265 -0.89 -12.60 1.88
C ALA A 265 -0.12 -12.77 3.21
N LEU A 266 0.29 -11.66 3.84
CA LEU A 266 0.97 -11.68 5.13
C LEU A 266 0.07 -12.22 6.26
N ALA A 267 -1.21 -11.82 6.28
CA ALA A 267 -2.16 -12.31 7.26
C ALA A 267 -2.42 -13.82 7.09
N ARG A 268 -2.56 -14.32 5.85
CA ARG A 268 -2.66 -15.77 5.59
C ARG A 268 -1.41 -16.51 6.02
N LYS A 269 -0.20 -16.01 5.72
CA LYS A 269 1.05 -16.61 6.19
C LYS A 269 1.09 -16.77 7.72
N ALA A 270 0.70 -15.73 8.46
CA ALA A 270 0.59 -15.81 9.92
C ALA A 270 -0.49 -16.81 10.38
N PHE A 271 -1.63 -16.84 9.69
CA PHE A 271 -2.72 -17.77 9.96
C PHE A 271 -2.33 -19.24 9.72
N ASP A 272 -1.60 -19.53 8.65
CA ASP A 272 -1.13 -20.87 8.31
C ASP A 272 -0.16 -21.37 9.39
N MET A 273 0.84 -20.56 9.76
CA MET A 273 1.74 -20.86 10.89
C MET A 273 0.95 -21.10 12.19
N MET A 274 -0.09 -20.31 12.46
CA MET A 274 -0.97 -20.49 13.63
C MET A 274 -1.69 -21.84 13.61
N CYS A 275 -2.27 -22.22 12.47
CA CYS A 275 -2.98 -23.48 12.30
C CYS A 275 -2.04 -24.69 12.38
N GLU A 276 -0.89 -24.64 11.71
CA GLU A 276 0.16 -25.67 11.79
C GLU A 276 0.60 -25.91 13.24
N ARG A 277 0.83 -24.82 13.99
CA ARG A 277 1.16 -24.88 15.41
C ARG A 277 0.05 -25.51 16.23
N ALA A 278 -1.20 -25.12 15.99
CA ALA A 278 -2.36 -25.61 16.73
C ALA A 278 -2.52 -27.14 16.60
N VAL A 279 -2.36 -27.67 15.38
CA VAL A 279 -2.52 -29.12 15.13
C VAL A 279 -1.28 -29.94 15.52
N SER A 280 -0.09 -29.33 15.54
CA SER A 280 1.17 -30.04 15.81
C SER A 280 1.60 -30.02 17.29
N ARG A 281 1.33 -28.92 18.01
CA ARG A 281 1.81 -28.76 19.39
C ARG A 281 0.90 -29.50 20.38
N LYS A 282 1.46 -30.50 21.06
CA LYS A 282 0.77 -31.21 22.16
C LYS A 282 1.00 -30.55 23.52
N THR A 283 -0.05 -30.57 24.33
CA THR A 283 -0.08 -30.26 25.76
C THR A 283 -0.34 -31.54 26.56
N ARG A 284 -0.50 -31.45 27.88
CA ARG A 284 -0.84 -32.62 28.72
C ARG A 284 -2.16 -33.29 28.30
N SER A 285 -3.13 -32.53 27.80
CA SER A 285 -4.49 -33.03 27.51
C SER A 285 -4.78 -33.22 26.02
N GLY A 286 -3.77 -33.09 25.13
CA GLY A 286 -3.95 -33.23 23.69
C GLY A 286 -3.30 -32.10 22.87
N PRO A 287 -3.46 -32.11 21.54
CA PRO A 287 -3.13 -31.00 20.65
C PRO A 287 -3.70 -29.65 21.12
N LEU A 288 -3.00 -28.57 20.81
CA LEU A 288 -3.43 -27.21 21.14
C LEU A 288 -4.75 -26.83 20.45
N GLY A 289 -5.02 -27.39 19.26
CA GLY A 289 -6.24 -27.21 18.49
C GLY A 289 -7.52 -27.77 19.14
N ASP A 290 -7.40 -28.64 20.15
CA ASP A 290 -8.56 -29.22 20.85
C ASP A 290 -9.19 -28.25 21.86
N TYR A 291 -8.48 -27.17 22.22
CA TYR A 291 -8.95 -26.20 23.21
C TYR A 291 -9.82 -25.12 22.56
N GLN A 292 -10.97 -24.82 23.18
CA GLN A 292 -11.95 -23.85 22.68
C GLN A 292 -11.35 -22.45 22.45
N MET A 293 -10.48 -21.97 23.35
CA MET A 293 -9.81 -20.67 23.18
C MET A 293 -8.82 -20.63 22.00
N THR A 294 -8.29 -21.79 21.57
CA THR A 294 -7.49 -21.89 20.34
C THR A 294 -8.40 -21.84 19.12
N GLN A 295 -9.49 -22.61 19.14
CA GLN A 295 -10.48 -22.67 18.06
C GLN A 295 -11.13 -21.31 17.80
N GLU A 296 -11.47 -20.56 18.86
CA GLU A 296 -11.97 -19.18 18.78
C GLU A 296 -11.00 -18.27 18.03
N LYS A 297 -9.70 -18.30 18.37
CA LYS A 297 -8.67 -17.48 17.70
C LYS A 297 -8.53 -17.80 16.22
N ILE A 298 -8.62 -19.08 15.86
CA ILE A 298 -8.58 -19.54 14.48
C ILE A 298 -9.84 -19.05 13.74
N ALA A 299 -11.02 -19.25 14.32
CA ALA A 299 -12.28 -18.80 13.73
C ALA A 299 -12.31 -17.29 13.50
N ASP A 300 -11.95 -16.50 14.51
CA ASP A 300 -11.89 -15.03 14.41
C ASP A 300 -10.91 -14.58 13.32
N SER A 301 -9.72 -15.19 13.27
CA SER A 301 -8.70 -14.83 12.29
C SER A 301 -9.16 -15.15 10.87
N TRP A 302 -9.76 -16.32 10.66
CA TRP A 302 -10.29 -16.71 9.36
C TRP A 302 -11.39 -15.74 8.90
N ILE A 303 -12.39 -15.46 9.76
CA ILE A 303 -13.48 -14.53 9.46
C ILE A 303 -12.93 -13.13 9.14
N GLN A 304 -11.99 -12.64 9.95
CA GLN A 304 -11.39 -11.31 9.79
C GLN A 304 -10.61 -11.18 8.48
N ILE A 305 -9.84 -12.21 8.08
CA ILE A 305 -9.11 -12.26 6.81
C ILE A 305 -10.10 -12.24 5.64
N GLU A 306 -11.15 -13.06 5.66
CA GLU A 306 -12.11 -13.12 4.56
C GLU A 306 -12.92 -11.81 4.41
N GLN A 307 -13.33 -11.20 5.51
CA GLN A 307 -13.98 -9.88 5.47
C GLN A 307 -13.07 -8.81 4.87
N PHE A 308 -11.79 -8.81 5.25
CA PHE A 308 -10.81 -7.87 4.71
C PHE A 308 -10.54 -8.13 3.22
N ARG A 309 -10.37 -9.39 2.84
CA ARG A 309 -10.19 -9.81 1.44
C ARG A 309 -11.35 -9.35 0.57
N LEU A 310 -12.59 -9.56 0.99
CA LEU A 310 -13.77 -9.09 0.27
C LEU A 310 -13.82 -7.55 0.16
N LEU A 311 -13.42 -6.83 1.20
CA LEU A 311 -13.34 -5.37 1.16
C LEU A 311 -12.30 -4.91 0.12
N VAL A 312 -11.14 -5.56 0.06
CA VAL A 312 -10.09 -5.27 -0.93
C VAL A 312 -10.55 -5.59 -2.34
N LEU A 313 -11.08 -6.79 -2.61
CA LEU A 313 -11.56 -7.20 -3.93
C LEU A 313 -12.72 -6.32 -4.42
N ARG A 314 -13.65 -5.95 -3.54
CA ARG A 314 -14.73 -5.01 -3.89
C ARG A 314 -14.18 -3.63 -4.24
N THR A 315 -13.16 -3.17 -3.51
CA THR A 315 -12.51 -1.87 -3.77
C THR A 315 -11.80 -1.91 -5.12
N ALA A 316 -11.03 -2.97 -5.39
CA ALA A 316 -10.38 -3.23 -6.67
C ALA A 316 -11.39 -3.25 -7.82
N TRP A 317 -12.48 -4.01 -7.69
CA TRP A 317 -13.55 -4.06 -8.68
C TRP A 317 -14.18 -2.68 -8.94
N LYS A 318 -14.38 -1.86 -7.91
CA LYS A 318 -14.90 -0.50 -8.10
C LYS A 318 -13.90 0.40 -8.84
N ILE A 319 -12.60 0.24 -8.61
CA ILE A 319 -11.57 0.97 -9.36
C ILE A 319 -11.64 0.59 -10.83
N ASP A 320 -11.68 -0.71 -11.13
CA ASP A 320 -11.81 -1.21 -12.50
C ASP A 320 -13.12 -0.79 -13.16
N LYS A 321 -14.22 -0.77 -12.42
CA LYS A 321 -15.53 -0.37 -12.95
C LYS A 321 -15.62 1.11 -13.28
N TYR A 322 -15.11 1.97 -12.39
CA TYR A 322 -15.33 3.41 -12.50
C TYR A 322 -14.24 4.14 -13.25
N HIS A 323 -13.01 3.59 -13.29
CA HIS A 323 -11.82 4.25 -13.83
C HIS A 323 -11.63 5.69 -13.30
N ASP A 324 -12.08 5.95 -12.07
CA ASP A 324 -12.07 7.27 -11.44
C ASP A 324 -11.87 7.12 -9.93
N TYR A 325 -10.64 7.37 -9.48
CA TYR A 325 -10.25 7.27 -8.08
C TYR A 325 -11.05 8.19 -7.15
N GLN A 326 -11.65 9.28 -7.63
CA GLN A 326 -12.47 10.16 -6.78
C GLN A 326 -13.77 9.49 -6.33
N LYS A 327 -14.35 8.63 -7.19
CA LYS A 327 -15.55 7.83 -6.86
C LYS A 327 -15.25 6.72 -5.86
N VAL A 328 -14.01 6.25 -5.82
CA VAL A 328 -13.58 5.10 -4.97
C VAL A 328 -12.79 5.51 -3.73
N ARG A 329 -12.51 6.80 -3.56
CA ARG A 329 -11.66 7.33 -2.46
C ARG A 329 -12.12 6.92 -1.06
N ARG A 330 -13.43 6.76 -0.82
CA ARG A 330 -13.94 6.24 0.46
C ARG A 330 -13.52 4.78 0.68
N ASP A 331 -13.69 3.94 -0.34
CA ASP A 331 -13.34 2.51 -0.26
C ASP A 331 -11.82 2.32 -0.11
N ILE A 332 -11.00 3.11 -0.82
CA ILE A 332 -9.53 3.10 -0.68
C ILE A 332 -9.10 3.49 0.74
N ALA A 333 -9.72 4.52 1.32
CA ALA A 333 -9.47 4.89 2.70
C ALA A 333 -9.90 3.78 3.67
N ALA A 334 -11.03 3.11 3.42
CA ALA A 334 -11.52 2.02 4.25
C ALA A 334 -10.57 0.80 4.26
N VAL A 335 -10.06 0.38 3.10
CA VAL A 335 -9.05 -0.70 3.06
C VAL A 335 -7.76 -0.30 3.78
N LYS A 336 -7.31 0.95 3.62
CA LYS A 336 -6.12 1.48 4.31
C LYS A 336 -6.29 1.48 5.83
N VAL A 337 -7.49 1.77 6.33
CA VAL A 337 -7.81 1.74 7.77
C VAL A 337 -7.88 0.30 8.29
N ALA A 338 -8.50 -0.61 7.54
CA ALA A 338 -8.68 -2.00 7.99
C ALA A 338 -7.38 -2.81 7.98
N MET A 339 -6.53 -2.58 6.97
CA MET A 339 -5.29 -3.32 6.71
C MET A 339 -4.39 -3.54 7.95
N PRO A 340 -3.93 -2.50 8.67
CA PRO A 340 -3.02 -2.69 9.80
C PRO A 340 -3.66 -3.47 10.95
N GLN A 341 -4.94 -3.22 11.25
CA GLN A 341 -5.65 -3.90 12.34
C GLN A 341 -5.79 -5.40 12.08
N VAL A 342 -6.16 -5.78 10.84
CA VAL A 342 -6.31 -7.18 10.44
C VAL A 342 -4.98 -7.92 10.57
N LEU A 343 -3.89 -7.33 10.08
CA LEU A 343 -2.56 -7.93 10.19
C LEU A 343 -2.13 -8.06 11.66
N HIS A 344 -2.28 -6.99 12.44
CA HIS A 344 -1.96 -6.98 13.87
C HIS A 344 -2.68 -8.12 14.61
N ASP A 345 -4.00 -8.22 14.46
CA ASP A 345 -4.81 -9.14 15.26
C ASP A 345 -4.49 -10.61 14.94
N VAL A 346 -4.35 -10.94 13.65
CA VAL A 346 -3.99 -12.30 13.22
C VAL A 346 -2.58 -12.65 13.71
N VAL A 347 -1.61 -11.75 13.53
CA VAL A 347 -0.22 -11.96 13.96
C VAL A 347 -0.13 -12.11 15.48
N GLN A 348 -0.84 -11.29 16.25
CA GLN A 348 -0.83 -11.39 17.71
C GLN A 348 -1.43 -12.72 18.20
N ARG A 349 -2.55 -13.16 17.63
CA ARG A 349 -3.14 -14.48 17.96
C ARG A 349 -2.18 -15.62 17.60
N ALA A 350 -1.54 -15.56 16.43
CA ALA A 350 -0.53 -16.52 16.01
C ALA A 350 0.66 -16.55 16.98
N MET A 351 1.20 -15.38 17.33
CA MET A 351 2.29 -15.20 18.29
C MET A 351 1.95 -15.85 19.64
N HIS A 352 0.76 -15.58 20.19
CA HIS A 352 0.35 -16.14 21.47
C HIS A 352 0.22 -17.68 21.44
N LEU A 353 -0.30 -18.26 20.36
CA LEU A 353 -0.42 -19.71 20.23
C LEU A 353 0.95 -20.41 20.03
N HIS A 354 1.99 -19.67 19.63
CA HIS A 354 3.35 -20.20 19.60
C HIS A 354 4.04 -20.18 20.98
N GLY A 355 3.55 -19.40 21.94
CA GLY A 355 4.16 -19.26 23.27
C GLY A 355 5.50 -18.53 23.20
N ALA A 356 6.51 -19.00 23.94
CA ALA A 356 7.85 -18.39 23.93
C ALA A 356 8.49 -18.34 22.52
N LEU A 357 8.21 -19.33 21.67
CA LEU A 357 8.66 -19.34 20.27
C LEU A 357 8.03 -18.20 19.46
N GLY A 358 6.83 -17.75 19.82
CA GLY A 358 6.15 -16.67 19.10
C GLY A 358 6.80 -15.30 19.28
N VAL A 359 7.48 -15.09 20.40
CA VAL A 359 8.13 -13.83 20.77
C VAL A 359 9.64 -13.84 20.51
N SER A 360 10.20 -14.94 20.02
CA SER A 360 11.61 -15.03 19.65
C SER A 360 11.84 -14.57 18.21
N ASP A 361 13.11 -14.47 17.83
CA ASP A 361 13.58 -14.21 16.47
C ASP A 361 13.58 -15.46 15.57
N GLU A 362 13.22 -16.63 16.11
CA GLU A 362 13.00 -17.87 15.34
C GLU A 362 11.68 -17.85 14.55
N MET A 363 10.79 -16.89 14.81
CA MET A 363 9.53 -16.68 14.09
C MET A 363 9.40 -15.23 13.59
N PRO A 364 8.70 -14.99 12.46
CA PRO A 364 8.60 -13.65 11.88
C PRO A 364 7.62 -12.72 12.61
N PHE A 365 6.90 -13.20 13.64
CA PHE A 365 5.75 -12.48 14.20
C PHE A 365 6.07 -11.10 14.77
N VAL A 366 7.20 -10.93 15.45
CA VAL A 366 7.60 -9.62 15.99
C VAL A 366 7.80 -8.61 14.85
N LYS A 367 8.48 -9.02 13.78
CA LYS A 367 8.66 -8.19 12.58
C LYS A 367 7.32 -7.88 11.91
N MET A 368 6.42 -8.86 11.80
CA MET A 368 5.10 -8.66 11.20
C MET A 368 4.23 -7.71 12.03
N LEU A 369 4.31 -7.77 13.36
CA LEU A 369 3.58 -6.90 14.26
C LEU A 369 4.04 -5.44 14.12
N VAL A 370 5.35 -5.21 14.13
CA VAL A 370 5.92 -3.88 13.83
C VAL A 370 5.55 -3.43 12.42
N GLY A 371 5.54 -4.35 11.45
CA GLY A 371 5.10 -4.08 10.07
C GLY A 371 3.66 -3.60 9.99
N ALA A 372 2.76 -4.15 10.81
CA ALA A 372 1.38 -3.68 10.92
C ALA A 372 1.30 -2.22 11.40
N GLU A 373 2.09 -1.86 12.42
CA GLU A 373 2.18 -0.47 12.91
C GLU A 373 2.78 0.48 11.87
N SER A 374 3.83 0.05 11.16
CA SER A 374 4.40 0.80 10.06
C SER A 374 3.35 1.06 8.96
N LEU A 375 2.57 0.05 8.59
CA LEU A 375 1.47 0.16 7.63
C LEU A 375 0.32 1.04 8.15
N ALA A 376 0.13 1.17 9.45
CA ALA A 376 -0.85 2.09 10.03
C ALA A 376 -0.46 3.55 9.79
N ILE A 377 0.85 3.85 9.74
CA ILE A 377 1.41 5.21 9.64
C ILE A 377 1.73 5.59 8.19
N ALA A 378 2.31 4.66 7.42
CA ALA A 378 2.76 4.89 6.04
C ALA A 378 1.61 5.32 5.11
N ASP A 379 1.93 6.12 4.09
CA ASP A 379 0.99 6.66 3.09
C ASP A 379 -0.25 7.37 3.68
N GLY A 380 -0.07 7.97 4.85
CA GLY A 380 -1.07 8.66 5.64
C GLY A 380 -1.58 7.80 6.79
N PRO A 381 -1.61 8.34 8.02
CA PRO A 381 -1.98 7.56 9.20
C PRO A 381 -3.44 7.15 9.17
N THR A 382 -3.75 6.04 9.85
CA THR A 382 -5.10 5.49 10.00
C THR A 382 -6.15 6.54 10.37
N GLU A 383 -5.82 7.48 11.25
CA GLU A 383 -6.72 8.53 11.75
C GLU A 383 -7.16 9.48 10.62
N VAL A 384 -6.24 9.87 9.74
CA VAL A 384 -6.54 10.73 8.58
C VAL A 384 -7.47 10.02 7.60
N HIS A 385 -7.30 8.71 7.42
CA HIS A 385 -8.17 7.92 6.56
C HIS A 385 -9.55 7.66 7.19
N LYS A 386 -9.64 7.45 8.52
CA LYS A 386 -10.91 7.39 9.25
C LYS A 386 -11.73 8.67 9.06
N LEU A 387 -11.10 9.85 9.13
CA LEU A 387 -11.76 11.13 8.83
C LEU A 387 -12.30 11.17 7.39
N THR A 388 -11.53 10.65 6.42
CA THR A 388 -11.98 10.58 5.02
C THR A 388 -13.19 9.67 4.86
N VAL A 389 -13.18 8.49 5.49
CA VAL A 389 -14.32 7.56 5.48
C VAL A 389 -15.54 8.23 6.11
N ALA A 390 -15.41 8.77 7.32
CA ALA A 390 -16.51 9.40 8.05
C ALA A 390 -17.13 10.57 7.26
N ARG A 391 -16.31 11.52 6.79
CA ARG A 391 -16.77 12.69 6.03
C ARG A 391 -17.48 12.29 4.74
N ARG A 392 -16.99 11.29 4.02
CA ARG A 392 -17.62 10.85 2.76
C ARG A 392 -18.90 10.08 3.00
N THR A 393 -18.96 9.25 4.04
CA THR A 393 -20.19 8.55 4.42
C THR A 393 -21.28 9.52 4.85
N LEU A 394 -20.97 10.50 5.71
CA LEU A 394 -21.97 11.47 6.19
C LEU A 394 -22.56 12.35 5.07
N LYS A 395 -21.84 12.57 3.96
CA LYS A 395 -22.35 13.29 2.79
C LYS A 395 -23.49 12.57 2.06
N GLU A 396 -23.69 11.27 2.31
CA GLU A 396 -24.78 10.49 1.72
C GLU A 396 -26.09 10.58 2.52
N TYR A 397 -26.08 11.32 3.64
CA TYR A 397 -27.24 11.48 4.51
C TYR A 397 -27.67 12.94 4.58
N GLU A 398 -28.98 13.14 4.61
CA GLU A 398 -29.60 14.44 4.85
C GLU A 398 -30.07 14.53 6.31
N PRO A 399 -30.04 15.72 6.93
CA PRO A 399 -30.66 15.92 8.24
C PRO A 399 -32.15 15.60 8.17
N VAL A 400 -32.70 15.07 9.26
CA VAL A 400 -34.16 14.92 9.41
C VAL A 400 -34.72 16.12 10.16
N ASP A 401 -35.86 16.63 9.71
CA ASP A 401 -36.56 17.76 10.35
C ASP A 401 -37.51 17.31 11.49
N THR A 402 -37.50 16.02 11.81
CA THR A 402 -38.29 15.44 12.89
C THR A 402 -37.50 15.37 14.19
N LEU A 403 -38.20 15.39 15.33
CA LEU A 403 -37.58 15.29 16.66
C LEU A 403 -36.75 14.01 16.84
N PHE A 404 -37.12 12.92 16.16
CA PHE A 404 -36.41 11.64 16.21
C PHE A 404 -36.05 11.15 14.80
N PRO A 405 -35.01 10.30 14.64
CA PRO A 405 -34.65 9.70 13.35
C PRO A 405 -35.78 8.92 12.68
N SER A 406 -35.67 8.70 11.37
CA SER A 406 -36.71 8.08 10.52
C SER A 406 -37.11 6.64 10.91
N GLN A 407 -36.31 5.98 11.75
CA GLN A 407 -36.58 4.65 12.30
C GLN A 407 -37.16 4.68 13.72
N HIS A 408 -37.57 5.85 14.24
CA HIS A 408 -38.20 5.97 15.55
C HIS A 408 -39.52 5.18 15.59
N ILE A 409 -39.48 4.05 16.32
CA ILE A 409 -40.53 3.02 16.31
C ILE A 409 -41.91 3.59 16.68
N PRO A 410 -42.08 4.42 17.74
CA PRO A 410 -43.39 4.99 18.07
C PRO A 410 -43.99 5.81 16.92
N THR A 411 -43.21 6.69 16.28
CA THR A 411 -43.68 7.51 15.15
C THR A 411 -44.09 6.63 13.97
N ARG A 412 -43.30 5.60 13.64
CA ARG A 412 -43.63 4.65 12.56
C ARG A 412 -44.85 3.80 12.87
N ARG A 413 -45.03 3.38 14.13
CA ARG A 413 -46.20 2.60 14.55
C ARG A 413 -47.47 3.41 14.43
N ALA A 414 -47.47 4.67 14.88
CA ALA A 414 -48.60 5.57 14.73
C ALA A 414 -48.93 5.82 13.25
N ALA A 415 -47.91 6.07 12.42
CA ALA A 415 -48.10 6.22 10.97
C ALA A 415 -48.66 4.94 10.31
N ALA A 416 -48.19 3.76 10.72
CA ALA A 416 -48.71 2.48 10.23
C ALA A 416 -50.16 2.23 10.66
N GLN A 417 -50.53 2.57 11.90
CA GLN A 417 -51.90 2.47 12.39
C GLN A 417 -52.85 3.41 11.65
N ALA A 418 -52.44 4.66 11.40
CA ALA A 418 -53.21 5.62 10.62
C ALA A 418 -53.43 5.11 9.18
N LYS A 419 -52.38 4.60 8.54
CA LYS A 419 -52.48 4.01 7.19
C LYS A 419 -53.39 2.78 7.16
N LEU A 420 -53.34 1.93 8.19
CA LEU A 420 -54.21 0.77 8.30
C LEU A 420 -55.68 1.19 8.47
N ALA A 421 -55.95 2.19 9.30
CA ALA A 421 -57.30 2.72 9.49
C ALA A 421 -57.90 3.25 8.18
N GLU A 422 -57.13 4.04 7.41
CA GLU A 422 -57.54 4.56 6.10
C GLU A 422 -57.91 3.42 5.12
N LEU A 423 -57.09 2.37 5.06
CA LEU A 423 -57.36 1.22 4.19
C LEU A 423 -58.64 0.47 4.57
N LEU A 424 -58.87 0.27 5.87
CA LEU A 424 -60.07 -0.42 6.37
C LEU A 424 -61.34 0.43 6.15
N GLU A 425 -61.26 1.75 6.28
CA GLU A 425 -62.38 2.65 5.98
C GLU A 425 -62.73 2.65 4.48
N HIS A 426 -61.73 2.62 3.60
CA HIS A 426 -61.94 2.48 2.15
C HIS A 426 -62.59 1.14 1.76
N GLU A 427 -62.25 0.06 2.45
CA GLU A 427 -62.82 -1.28 2.19
C GLU A 427 -64.30 -1.35 2.62
N VAL A 428 -64.67 -0.68 3.72
CA VAL A 428 -66.07 -0.55 4.16
C VAL A 428 -66.89 0.34 3.21
N ALA A 429 -66.29 1.35 2.57
CA ALA A 429 -66.97 2.23 1.62
C ALA A 429 -67.16 1.60 0.21
N GLN A 430 -66.51 0.47 -0.08
CA GLN A 430 -66.64 -0.29 -1.34
C GLN A 430 -67.59 -1.49 -1.25
N LEU A 431 -68.10 -1.80 -0.05
CA LEU A 431 -69.18 -2.76 0.22
C LEU A 431 -70.53 -2.02 0.29
#